data_AF-A0A7J5ES42-F1
#
_entry.id   AF-A0A7J5ES42-F1
#
_cell.length_a   1.000
_cell.length_b   1.000
_cell.length_c   1.000
_cell.angle_alpha   90.00
_cell.angle_beta   90.00
_cell.angle_gamma   90.00
#
_symmetry.space_group_name_H-M   'P 1'
#
loop_
_entity.id
_entity.type
_entity.pdbx_description
1 polymer ?
#
loop_
_entity_poly.entity_id
_entity_poly.type
_entity_poly.pdbx_seq_one_letter_code
_entity_poly.pdbx_strand_id
1 'polypeptide(L)'
;MTDPKGPYGPPPDAPSPAAPAHSEGVATYERPLPQSQLVQSLTGSFFLVSLKRAFRLAITPTEVLVAERRALAASAAHVTEPEQQAFLAWRRSVLLIVAIFFVPLTAMRVIETFEGPPVPAGARAVMLIPAFAEGLFCLAAFLMLGLWTQWKKQRRILLIAWVIYFLAPFVVYLYPFQEAFDYKRLSGAKEVLAQINITAKKKYMHTAVGMFFGIKALLVLAPKVISLMPGLIRAAIVSKLLFPGTSGPGFLLTLAAPLYALFAYVIILMPYQITASVYFVAGLFGVMFAQVFIALSGRQLTAPLMHDEARERIFRYWLAYILILVCSAGVMLAGVHDFVTKYNFTAVSVITTILSFAANVLVLTLIGTDTIIANMHRVAERRKLDEQQRHLREESEAKLRRFCE
;
A
#
# COMPACT_ATOMS: atom_id res chain seq x y z
N MET A 1 31.65 32.37 -76.70
CA MET A 1 32.73 31.37 -76.58
C MET A 1 32.55 30.66 -75.24
N THR A 2 31.72 29.63 -75.26
CA THR A 2 32.11 28.20 -75.22
C THR A 2 32.24 27.68 -73.80
N ASP A 3 31.09 27.21 -73.32
CA ASP A 3 30.85 26.15 -72.35
C ASP A 3 31.80 24.95 -72.57
N PRO A 4 32.21 24.21 -71.53
CA PRO A 4 31.74 22.83 -71.50
C PRO A 4 31.35 22.32 -70.10
N LYS A 5 30.03 22.15 -69.94
CA LYS A 5 29.32 20.97 -69.42
C LYS A 5 30.22 19.78 -69.09
N GLY A 6 30.45 19.56 -67.80
CA GLY A 6 30.86 18.27 -67.27
C GLY A 6 29.69 17.27 -67.30
N PRO A 7 29.96 15.97 -67.49
CA PRO A 7 28.93 14.94 -67.56
C PRO A 7 28.36 14.66 -66.16
N TYR A 8 27.08 14.99 -65.97
CA TYR A 8 26.29 14.46 -64.87
C TYR A 8 26.19 12.94 -65.05
N GLY A 9 26.77 12.19 -64.11
CA GLY A 9 26.56 10.75 -64.02
C GLY A 9 25.09 10.41 -63.76
N PRO A 10 24.64 9.21 -64.14
CA PRO A 10 23.27 8.77 -63.87
C PRO A 10 23.00 8.79 -62.36
N PRO A 11 21.79 9.20 -61.93
CA PRO A 11 21.40 9.10 -60.53
C PRO A 11 21.49 7.64 -60.06
N PRO A 12 21.92 7.39 -58.81
CA PRO A 12 21.93 6.04 -58.25
C PRO A 12 20.52 5.45 -58.31
N ASP A 13 20.43 4.21 -58.78
CA ASP A 13 19.18 3.47 -58.94
C ASP A 13 18.32 3.60 -57.68
N ALA A 14 17.10 4.11 -57.86
CA ALA A 14 16.09 4.10 -56.82
C ALA A 14 15.92 2.65 -56.34
N PRO A 15 16.00 2.38 -55.03
CA PRO A 15 15.79 1.04 -54.50
C PRO A 15 14.44 0.54 -54.98
N SER A 16 14.47 -0.56 -55.73
CA SER A 16 13.29 -1.29 -56.18
C SER A 16 12.33 -1.46 -55.01
N PRO A 17 11.02 -1.15 -55.15
CA PRO A 17 10.07 -1.32 -54.06
C PRO A 17 10.09 -2.79 -53.65
N ALA A 18 10.75 -3.05 -52.51
CA ALA A 18 10.80 -4.36 -51.91
C ALA A 18 9.36 -4.82 -51.77
N ALA A 19 9.04 -5.93 -52.44
CA ALA A 19 7.77 -6.62 -52.29
C ALA A 19 7.45 -6.69 -50.80
N PRO A 20 6.22 -6.37 -50.37
CA PRO A 20 5.85 -6.42 -48.97
C PRO A 20 6.21 -7.82 -48.46
N ALA A 21 7.21 -7.88 -47.59
CA ALA A 21 7.56 -9.11 -46.91
C ALA A 21 6.26 -9.58 -46.26
N HIS A 22 5.72 -10.69 -46.77
CA HIS A 22 4.66 -11.41 -46.11
C HIS A 22 5.19 -11.71 -44.71
N SER A 23 4.80 -10.87 -43.75
CA SER A 23 4.88 -11.21 -42.35
C SER A 23 4.01 -12.45 -42.23
N GLU A 24 4.64 -13.62 -42.24
CA GLU A 24 4.09 -14.87 -41.73
C GLU A 24 3.71 -14.60 -40.27
N GLY A 25 2.57 -13.93 -40.10
CA GLY A 25 1.80 -13.93 -38.88
C GLY A 25 1.38 -15.36 -38.71
N VAL A 26 2.21 -16.12 -38.01
CA VAL A 26 1.87 -17.39 -37.42
C VAL A 26 0.69 -17.10 -36.50
N ALA A 27 -0.51 -17.13 -37.07
CA ALA A 27 -1.74 -17.35 -36.35
C ALA A 27 -1.66 -18.79 -35.86
N THR A 28 -0.88 -19.01 -34.80
CA THR A 28 -0.96 -20.21 -33.99
C THR A 28 -2.39 -20.24 -33.48
N TYR A 29 -3.23 -20.99 -34.17
CA TYR A 29 -4.54 -21.40 -33.67
C TYR A 29 -4.29 -22.03 -32.29
N GLU A 30 -4.58 -21.26 -31.23
CA GLU A 30 -4.55 -21.75 -29.85
C GLU A 30 -5.50 -22.94 -29.78
N ARG A 31 -4.94 -24.15 -29.75
CA ARG A 31 -5.70 -25.37 -29.44
C ARG A 31 -6.47 -25.10 -28.14
N PRO A 32 -7.79 -25.34 -28.08
CA PRO A 32 -8.54 -25.22 -26.83
C PRO A 32 -7.87 -26.11 -25.78
N LEU A 33 -7.33 -25.49 -24.73
CA LEU A 33 -6.64 -26.21 -23.67
C LEU A 33 -7.61 -27.17 -22.97
N PRO A 34 -7.17 -28.38 -22.62
CA PRO A 34 -8.01 -29.37 -21.95
C PRO A 34 -8.57 -28.82 -20.62
N GLN A 35 -9.87 -29.05 -20.37
CA GLN A 35 -10.62 -28.59 -19.19
C GLN A 35 -9.98 -28.96 -17.84
N SER A 36 -9.06 -29.94 -17.81
CA SER A 36 -8.32 -30.32 -16.61
C SER A 36 -7.41 -29.22 -16.06
N GLN A 37 -6.97 -28.25 -16.88
CA GLN A 37 -6.20 -27.09 -16.38
C GLN A 37 -7.07 -26.08 -15.61
N LEU A 38 -8.39 -26.11 -15.80
CA LEU A 38 -9.33 -25.19 -15.14
C LEU A 38 -9.50 -25.56 -13.66
N VAL A 39 -9.49 -26.86 -13.33
CA VAL A 39 -9.62 -27.35 -11.94
C VAL A 39 -8.29 -27.27 -11.17
N GLN A 40 -7.15 -27.42 -11.84
CA GLN A 40 -5.82 -27.25 -11.21
C GLN A 40 -5.53 -25.80 -10.73
N SER A 41 -6.36 -24.84 -11.12
CA SER A 41 -6.25 -23.44 -10.71
C SER A 41 -6.79 -23.14 -9.30
N LEU A 42 -7.49 -24.08 -8.64
CA LEU A 42 -8.35 -23.72 -7.51
C LEU A 42 -7.88 -24.09 -6.10
N THR A 43 -6.95 -25.02 -5.87
CA THR A 43 -6.84 -25.60 -4.51
C THR A 43 -5.47 -25.54 -3.81
N GLY A 44 -4.47 -24.87 -4.37
CA GLY A 44 -3.28 -24.53 -3.57
C GLY A 44 -2.17 -23.82 -4.34
N SER A 45 -1.97 -24.20 -5.61
CA SER A 45 -1.01 -23.55 -6.51
C SER A 45 -1.31 -22.06 -6.68
N PHE A 46 -2.57 -21.69 -6.92
CA PHE A 46 -2.97 -20.30 -7.12
C PHE A 46 -2.82 -19.44 -5.86
N PHE A 47 -3.11 -19.98 -4.68
CA PHE A 47 -2.92 -19.26 -3.41
C PHE A 47 -1.43 -19.01 -3.16
N LEU A 48 -0.58 -20.02 -3.32
CA LEU A 48 0.87 -19.88 -3.16
C LEU A 48 1.48 -18.92 -4.19
N VAL A 49 1.03 -18.98 -5.45
CA VAL A 49 1.42 -18.03 -6.50
C VAL A 49 0.96 -16.61 -6.12
N SER A 50 -0.26 -16.45 -5.62
CA SER A 50 -0.79 -15.16 -5.20
C SER A 50 -0.05 -14.62 -3.99
N LEU A 51 0.31 -15.47 -3.03
CA LEU A 51 1.11 -15.11 -1.86
C LEU A 51 2.50 -14.66 -2.30
N LYS A 52 3.17 -15.44 -3.14
CA LYS A 52 4.48 -15.10 -3.71
C LYS A 52 4.43 -13.76 -4.43
N ARG A 53 3.47 -13.56 -5.33
CA ARG A 53 3.27 -12.28 -6.05
C ARG A 53 2.98 -11.14 -5.09
N ALA A 54 2.15 -11.35 -4.07
CA ALA A 54 1.75 -10.32 -3.12
C ALA A 54 2.89 -9.82 -2.24
N PHE A 55 3.96 -10.59 -2.04
CA PHE A 55 5.17 -10.17 -1.33
C PHE A 55 6.33 -9.79 -2.25
N ARG A 56 6.30 -10.20 -3.52
CA ARG A 56 7.29 -9.77 -4.52
C ARG A 56 7.10 -8.28 -4.86
N LEU A 57 8.20 -7.59 -5.13
CA LEU A 57 8.18 -6.19 -5.60
C LEU A 57 8.06 -6.07 -7.11
N ALA A 58 8.80 -6.89 -7.84
CA ALA A 58 8.85 -6.88 -9.30
C ALA A 58 8.05 -8.05 -9.83
N ILE A 59 7.07 -7.77 -10.69
CA ILE A 59 6.21 -8.76 -11.32
C ILE A 59 6.77 -9.00 -12.71
N THR A 60 7.07 -10.25 -13.02
CA THR A 60 7.54 -10.59 -14.37
C THR A 60 6.32 -10.96 -15.24
N PRO A 61 6.25 -10.50 -16.51
CA PRO A 61 5.15 -10.85 -17.40
C PRO A 61 4.92 -12.36 -17.56
N THR A 62 5.98 -13.16 -17.40
CA THR A 62 5.94 -14.63 -17.43
C THR A 62 5.14 -15.25 -16.28
N GLU A 63 4.88 -14.51 -15.20
CA GLU A 63 4.10 -15.02 -14.08
C GLU A 63 2.60 -15.00 -14.36
N VAL A 64 2.11 -14.20 -15.32
CA VAL A 64 0.67 -14.06 -15.59
C VAL A 64 0.10 -15.36 -16.15
N LEU A 65 -0.91 -15.90 -15.48
CA LEU A 65 -1.54 -17.16 -15.87
C LEU A 65 -2.28 -17.00 -17.21
N VAL A 66 -2.30 -18.06 -18.01
CA VAL A 66 -3.02 -18.07 -19.30
C VAL A 66 -4.50 -17.71 -19.13
N ALA A 67 -5.14 -18.20 -18.06
CA ALA A 67 -6.52 -17.84 -17.72
C ALA A 67 -6.70 -16.35 -17.38
N GLU A 68 -5.71 -15.73 -16.70
CA GLU A 68 -5.72 -14.29 -16.41
C GLU A 68 -5.59 -13.47 -17.70
N ARG A 69 -4.71 -13.89 -18.61
CA ARG A 69 -4.53 -13.25 -19.92
C ARG A 69 -5.81 -13.30 -20.76
N ARG A 70 -6.48 -14.47 -20.81
CA ARG A 70 -7.76 -14.63 -21.52
C ARG A 70 -8.86 -13.74 -20.93
N ALA A 71 -8.96 -13.67 -19.61
CA ALA A 71 -9.91 -12.78 -18.94
C ALA A 71 -9.64 -11.29 -19.23
N LEU A 72 -8.38 -10.89 -19.28
CA LEU A 72 -7.98 -9.53 -19.67
C LEU A 72 -8.27 -9.24 -21.14
N ALA A 73 -7.97 -10.17 -22.04
CA ALA A 73 -8.30 -10.04 -23.47
C ALA A 73 -9.82 -9.87 -23.68
N ALA A 74 -10.63 -10.61 -22.93
CA ALA A 74 -12.09 -10.57 -23.04
C ALA A 74 -12.72 -9.28 -22.45
N SER A 75 -12.20 -8.75 -21.35
CA SER A 75 -12.85 -7.65 -20.60
C SER A 75 -12.12 -6.31 -20.65
N ALA A 76 -10.85 -6.30 -21.06
CA ALA A 76 -9.99 -5.13 -21.10
C ALA A 76 -9.10 -5.16 -22.37
N ALA A 77 -9.73 -5.26 -23.54
CA ALA A 77 -9.05 -5.38 -24.84
C ALA A 77 -8.01 -4.27 -25.14
N HIS A 78 -8.09 -3.12 -24.48
CA HIS A 78 -7.12 -2.03 -24.59
C HIS A 78 -5.78 -2.29 -23.86
N VAL A 79 -5.72 -3.30 -22.98
CA VAL A 79 -4.53 -3.64 -22.18
C VAL A 79 -3.74 -4.73 -22.90
N THR A 80 -3.05 -4.36 -23.97
CA THR A 80 -2.25 -5.28 -24.80
C THR A 80 -0.85 -5.51 -24.25
N GLU A 81 -0.32 -4.54 -23.48
CA GLU A 81 1.06 -4.57 -23.00
C GLU A 81 1.25 -5.63 -21.88
N PRO A 82 2.22 -6.57 -22.01
CA PRO A 82 2.42 -7.64 -21.03
C PRO A 82 2.71 -7.16 -19.61
N GLU A 83 3.39 -6.01 -19.45
CA GLU A 83 3.69 -5.43 -18.15
C GLU A 83 2.44 -4.91 -17.44
N GLN A 84 1.50 -4.31 -18.18
CA GLN A 84 0.22 -3.86 -17.65
C GLN A 84 -0.66 -5.04 -17.22
N GLN A 85 -0.65 -6.13 -18.00
CA GLN A 85 -1.32 -7.38 -17.63
C GLN A 85 -0.73 -7.97 -16.35
N ALA A 86 0.60 -7.95 -16.21
CA ALA A 86 1.31 -8.39 -15.02
C ALA A 86 0.94 -7.57 -13.79
N PHE A 87 0.86 -6.25 -13.93
CA PHE A 87 0.42 -5.35 -12.89
C PHE A 87 -1.00 -5.67 -12.40
N LEU A 88 -1.96 -5.87 -13.31
CA LEU A 88 -3.34 -6.20 -12.95
C LEU A 88 -3.45 -7.57 -12.25
N ALA A 89 -2.69 -8.56 -12.71
CA ALA A 89 -2.63 -9.88 -12.09
C ALA A 89 -2.03 -9.82 -10.66
N TRP A 90 -0.96 -9.05 -10.47
CA TRP A 90 -0.39 -8.79 -9.14
C TRP A 90 -1.38 -8.11 -8.20
N ARG A 91 -2.07 -7.08 -8.69
CA ARG A 91 -3.09 -6.35 -7.92
C ARG A 91 -4.20 -7.28 -7.45
N ARG A 92 -4.67 -8.18 -8.31
CA ARG A 92 -5.62 -9.24 -7.94
C ARG A 92 -5.05 -10.14 -6.84
N SER A 93 -3.81 -10.60 -6.98
CA SER A 93 -3.15 -11.44 -5.97
C SER A 93 -3.00 -10.73 -4.62
N VAL A 94 -2.54 -9.48 -4.59
CA VAL A 94 -2.44 -8.67 -3.36
C VAL A 94 -3.81 -8.53 -2.70
N LEU A 95 -4.84 -8.19 -3.48
CA LEU A 95 -6.19 -8.02 -2.95
C LEU A 95 -6.75 -9.32 -2.35
N LEU A 96 -6.43 -10.47 -2.95
CA LEU A 96 -6.85 -11.77 -2.43
C LEU A 96 -6.21 -12.05 -1.07
N ILE A 97 -4.90 -11.85 -0.95
CA ILE A 97 -4.18 -12.06 0.31
C ILE A 97 -4.68 -11.10 1.39
N VAL A 98 -4.91 -9.84 1.04
CA VAL A 98 -5.55 -8.86 1.92
C VAL A 98 -6.92 -9.36 2.39
N ALA A 99 -7.80 -9.76 1.48
CA ALA A 99 -9.14 -10.23 1.84
C ALA A 99 -9.08 -11.41 2.82
N ILE A 100 -8.18 -12.37 2.57
CA ILE A 100 -7.96 -13.53 3.44
C ILE A 100 -7.44 -13.12 4.82
N PHE A 101 -6.51 -12.16 4.91
CA PHE A 101 -5.98 -11.68 6.20
C PHE A 101 -7.04 -10.93 7.01
N PHE A 102 -7.94 -10.20 6.37
CA PHE A 102 -8.98 -9.44 7.07
C PHE A 102 -10.07 -10.32 7.70
N VAL A 103 -10.28 -11.57 7.23
CA VAL A 103 -11.27 -12.49 7.82
C VAL A 103 -10.96 -12.81 9.29
N PRO A 104 -9.80 -13.40 9.64
CA PRO A 104 -9.46 -13.67 11.03
C PRO A 104 -9.29 -12.38 11.83
N LEU A 105 -8.76 -11.30 11.24
CA LEU A 105 -8.62 -10.01 11.93
C LEU A 105 -9.98 -9.47 12.40
N THR A 106 -10.99 -9.51 11.53
CA THR A 106 -12.35 -9.07 11.84
C THR A 106 -12.95 -9.94 12.95
N ALA A 107 -12.83 -11.27 12.84
CA ALA A 107 -13.32 -12.19 13.86
C ALA A 107 -12.67 -11.94 15.23
N MET A 108 -11.34 -11.81 15.26
CA MET A 108 -10.58 -11.55 16.48
C MET A 108 -10.98 -10.22 17.12
N ARG A 109 -11.12 -9.15 16.34
CA ARG A 109 -11.59 -7.84 16.83
C ARG A 109 -12.99 -7.87 17.44
N VAL A 110 -13.89 -8.66 16.86
CA VAL A 110 -15.22 -8.87 17.42
C VAL A 110 -15.09 -9.56 18.77
N ILE A 111 -14.37 -10.67 18.85
CA ILE A 111 -14.13 -11.43 20.09
C ILE A 111 -13.51 -10.54 21.18
N GLU A 112 -12.44 -9.81 20.87
CA GLU A 112 -11.76 -8.88 21.79
C GLU A 112 -12.70 -7.80 22.34
N THR A 113 -13.75 -7.43 21.59
CA THR A 113 -14.74 -6.45 22.04
C THR A 113 -15.71 -7.05 23.08
N PHE A 114 -15.93 -8.36 23.07
CA PHE A 114 -16.81 -9.07 23.99
C PHE A 114 -16.08 -9.69 25.19
N GLU A 115 -14.81 -10.06 25.06
CA GLU A 115 -13.99 -10.59 26.17
C GLU A 115 -13.56 -9.51 27.19
N GLY A 116 -13.67 -8.23 26.82
CA GLY A 116 -13.33 -7.12 27.69
C GLY A 116 -14.26 -6.98 28.92
N PRO A 117 -13.89 -6.11 29.89
CA PRO A 117 -14.73 -5.81 31.03
C PRO A 117 -16.14 -5.38 30.59
N PRO A 118 -17.18 -5.66 31.41
CA PRO A 118 -18.55 -5.31 31.05
C PRO A 118 -18.68 -3.79 30.90
N VAL A 119 -18.89 -3.35 29.66
CA VAL A 119 -19.15 -1.95 29.30
C VAL A 119 -20.63 -1.75 28.98
N PRO A 120 -21.17 -0.53 29.15
CA PRO A 120 -22.53 -0.21 28.73
C PRO A 120 -22.77 -0.54 27.25
N ALA A 121 -23.99 -0.94 26.89
CA ALA A 121 -24.33 -1.37 25.53
C ALA A 121 -23.99 -0.32 24.47
N GLY A 122 -24.23 0.97 24.75
CA GLY A 122 -23.86 2.07 23.85
C GLY A 122 -22.35 2.18 23.62
N ALA A 123 -21.54 2.09 24.69
CA ALA A 123 -20.08 2.09 24.58
C ALA A 123 -19.58 0.87 23.81
N ARG A 124 -20.20 -0.31 24.02
CA ARG A 124 -19.87 -1.53 23.25
C ARG A 124 -20.18 -1.37 21.77
N ALA A 125 -21.33 -0.78 21.42
CA ALA A 125 -21.69 -0.52 20.03
C ALA A 125 -20.65 0.40 19.35
N VAL A 126 -20.19 1.45 20.05
CA VAL A 126 -19.12 2.34 19.57
C VAL A 126 -17.80 1.58 19.41
N MET A 127 -17.44 0.71 20.36
CA MET A 127 -16.23 -0.13 20.28
C MET A 127 -16.27 -1.15 19.13
N LEU A 128 -17.46 -1.55 18.66
CA LEU A 128 -17.63 -2.46 17.52
C LEU A 128 -17.47 -1.79 16.14
N ILE A 129 -17.54 -0.45 16.07
CA ILE A 129 -17.42 0.30 14.80
C ILE A 129 -16.14 -0.06 14.02
N PRO A 130 -14.94 -0.18 14.61
CA PRO A 130 -13.73 -0.50 13.87
C PRO A 130 -13.76 -1.94 13.33
N ALA A 131 -14.32 -2.89 14.09
CA ALA A 131 -14.51 -4.27 13.64
C ALA A 131 -15.51 -4.34 12.48
N PHE A 132 -16.59 -3.56 12.55
CA PHE A 132 -17.55 -3.44 11.45
C PHE A 132 -16.92 -2.81 10.20
N ALA A 133 -16.13 -1.76 10.35
CA ALA A 133 -15.42 -1.12 9.23
C ALA A 133 -14.38 -2.08 8.61
N GLU A 134 -13.68 -2.87 9.42
CA GLU A 134 -12.79 -3.96 8.98
C GLU A 134 -13.56 -5.02 8.18
N GLY A 135 -14.72 -5.46 8.67
CA GLY A 135 -15.59 -6.41 7.97
C GLY A 135 -16.15 -5.86 6.65
N LEU A 136 -16.56 -4.60 6.61
CA LEU A 136 -16.99 -3.93 5.38
C LEU A 136 -15.86 -3.84 4.35
N PHE A 137 -14.64 -3.51 4.79
CA PHE A 137 -13.48 -3.50 3.90
C PHE A 137 -13.15 -4.91 3.40
N CYS A 138 -13.23 -5.92 4.25
CA CYS A 138 -13.06 -7.33 3.88
C CYS A 138 -14.07 -7.74 2.78
N LEU A 139 -15.35 -7.43 2.98
CA LEU A 139 -16.40 -7.69 2.00
C LEU A 139 -16.13 -6.95 0.68
N ALA A 140 -15.79 -5.66 0.75
CA ALA A 140 -15.44 -4.88 -0.42
C ALA A 140 -14.25 -5.50 -1.17
N ALA A 141 -13.22 -5.98 -0.46
CA ALA A 141 -12.08 -6.66 -1.06
C ALA A 141 -12.49 -7.93 -1.83
N PHE A 142 -13.35 -8.77 -1.25
CA PHE A 142 -13.89 -9.96 -1.94
C PHE A 142 -14.75 -9.62 -3.16
N LEU A 143 -15.65 -8.65 -3.04
CA LEU A 143 -16.47 -8.20 -4.17
C LEU A 143 -15.61 -7.63 -5.30
N MET A 144 -14.57 -6.88 -4.95
CA MET A 144 -13.65 -6.29 -5.91
C MET A 144 -12.72 -7.31 -6.58
N LEU A 145 -12.55 -8.52 -6.03
CA LEU A 145 -11.83 -9.59 -6.73
C LEU A 145 -12.57 -10.03 -8.01
N GLY A 146 -13.90 -9.94 -8.05
CA GLY A 146 -14.69 -10.24 -9.26
C GLY A 146 -14.57 -9.16 -10.33
N LEU A 147 -14.28 -7.92 -9.94
CA LEU A 147 -14.17 -6.75 -10.82
C LEU A 147 -12.71 -6.35 -11.10
N TRP A 148 -11.77 -7.29 -10.96
CA TRP A 148 -10.33 -7.00 -11.00
C TRP A 148 -9.85 -6.42 -12.36
N THR A 149 -10.58 -6.69 -13.44
CA THR A 149 -10.26 -6.16 -14.78
C THR A 149 -10.75 -4.71 -14.97
N GLN A 150 -11.68 -4.23 -14.13
CA GLN A 150 -12.21 -2.86 -14.17
C GLN A 150 -11.42 -1.94 -13.24
N TRP A 151 -10.14 -1.71 -13.56
CA TRP A 151 -9.18 -0.98 -12.71
C TRP A 151 -9.72 0.35 -12.14
N LYS A 152 -10.33 1.20 -13.00
CA LYS A 152 -10.83 2.54 -12.60
C LYS A 152 -11.92 2.46 -11.53
N LYS A 153 -12.88 1.53 -11.68
CA LYS A 153 -14.01 1.36 -10.74
C LYS A 153 -13.50 0.76 -9.43
N GLN A 154 -12.69 -0.29 -9.53
CA GLN A 154 -12.13 -0.98 -8.39
C GLN A 154 -11.28 -0.04 -7.51
N ARG A 155 -10.43 0.80 -8.12
CA ARG A 155 -9.59 1.75 -7.39
C ARG A 155 -10.42 2.73 -6.55
N ARG A 156 -11.48 3.31 -7.13
CA ARG A 156 -12.33 4.28 -6.42
C ARG A 156 -13.03 3.64 -5.23
N ILE A 157 -13.60 2.45 -5.42
CA ILE A 157 -14.30 1.72 -4.36
C ILE A 157 -13.32 1.32 -3.25
N LEU A 158 -12.18 0.72 -3.59
CA LEU A 158 -11.18 0.32 -2.60
C LEU A 158 -10.59 1.50 -1.83
N LEU A 159 -10.35 2.63 -2.49
CA LEU A 159 -9.87 3.85 -1.83
C LEU A 159 -10.89 4.35 -0.80
N ILE A 160 -12.17 4.44 -1.15
CA ILE A 160 -13.23 4.88 -0.23
C ILE A 160 -13.38 3.89 0.93
N ALA A 161 -13.44 2.60 0.64
CA ALA A 161 -13.56 1.55 1.65
C ALA A 161 -12.36 1.59 2.63
N TRP A 162 -11.14 1.80 2.10
CA TRP A 162 -9.94 1.95 2.92
C TRP A 162 -9.97 3.21 3.78
N VAL A 163 -10.41 4.35 3.25
CA VAL A 163 -10.53 5.59 4.05
C VAL A 163 -11.48 5.38 5.22
N ILE A 164 -12.63 4.74 5.00
CA ILE A 164 -13.60 4.42 6.06
C ILE A 164 -12.97 3.47 7.09
N TYR A 165 -12.34 2.39 6.64
CA TYR A 165 -11.63 1.43 7.49
C TYR A 165 -10.52 2.09 8.32
N PHE A 166 -9.69 2.92 7.69
CA PHE A 166 -8.56 3.57 8.32
C PHE A 166 -9.01 4.60 9.35
N LEU A 167 -10.05 5.40 9.04
CA LEU A 167 -10.55 6.47 9.93
C LEU A 167 -11.44 5.95 11.07
N ALA A 168 -12.11 4.81 10.91
CA ALA A 168 -13.02 4.24 11.91
C ALA A 168 -12.44 4.21 13.35
N PRO A 169 -11.23 3.66 13.61
CA PRO A 169 -10.70 3.67 14.97
C PRO A 169 -10.43 5.08 15.51
N PHE A 170 -10.05 6.05 14.66
CA PHE A 170 -9.86 7.44 15.10
C PHE A 170 -11.18 8.06 15.54
N VAL A 171 -12.24 7.87 14.76
CA VAL A 171 -13.59 8.37 15.09
C VAL A 171 -14.08 7.78 16.42
N VAL A 172 -13.82 6.49 16.65
CA VAL A 172 -14.17 5.83 17.91
C VAL A 172 -13.42 6.42 19.10
N TYR A 173 -12.13 6.72 18.96
CA TYR A 173 -11.36 7.32 20.06
C TYR A 173 -11.62 8.81 20.28
N LEU A 174 -12.31 9.48 19.36
CA LEU A 174 -12.85 10.83 19.60
C LEU A 174 -14.11 10.81 20.49
N TYR A 175 -14.76 9.66 20.66
CA TYR A 175 -15.93 9.53 21.52
C TYR A 175 -15.53 9.72 23.00
N PRO A 176 -16.21 10.59 23.77
CA PRO A 176 -15.88 10.87 25.16
C PRO A 176 -16.34 9.72 26.06
N PHE A 177 -15.61 8.61 26.05
CA PHE A 177 -15.94 7.40 26.83
C PHE A 177 -16.11 7.70 28.33
N GLN A 178 -15.44 8.72 28.84
CA GLN A 178 -15.54 9.16 30.23
C GLN A 178 -16.98 9.49 30.67
N GLU A 179 -17.78 10.07 29.77
CA GLU A 179 -19.17 10.43 30.06
C GLU A 179 -20.11 9.21 29.99
N ALA A 180 -19.76 8.21 29.18
CA ALA A 180 -20.57 7.01 28.98
C ALA A 180 -20.49 6.03 30.16
N PHE A 181 -19.46 6.11 31.01
CA PHE A 181 -19.36 5.32 32.24
C PHE A 181 -20.17 5.98 33.35
N ASP A 182 -21.47 5.67 33.41
CA ASP A 182 -22.31 6.09 34.53
C ASP A 182 -21.87 5.38 35.83
N TYR A 183 -21.18 6.14 36.67
CA TYR A 183 -20.67 5.73 37.98
C TYR A 183 -21.72 5.02 38.85
N LYS A 184 -23.01 5.30 38.63
CA LYS A 184 -24.11 4.67 39.37
C LYS A 184 -24.12 3.14 39.24
N ARG A 185 -23.75 2.57 38.08
CA ARG A 185 -23.67 1.11 37.90
C ARG A 185 -22.44 0.47 38.55
N LEU A 186 -21.27 1.13 38.52
CA LEU A 186 -20.09 0.65 39.25
C LEU A 186 -20.26 0.75 40.77
N SER A 187 -21.12 1.66 41.22
CA SER A 187 -21.46 1.79 42.63
C SER A 187 -22.28 0.60 43.19
N GLY A 188 -22.62 -0.41 42.38
CA GLY A 188 -23.10 -1.70 42.91
C GLY A 188 -22.04 -2.47 43.72
N ALA A 189 -20.75 -2.22 43.48
CA ALA A 189 -19.63 -2.76 44.28
C ALA A 189 -19.33 -1.89 45.53
N LYS A 190 -20.39 -1.48 46.24
CA LYS A 190 -20.41 -0.37 47.21
C LYS A 190 -19.79 -0.68 48.57
N GLU A 191 -19.73 -1.95 48.99
CA GLU A 191 -19.34 -2.30 50.37
C GLU A 191 -17.86 -2.09 50.69
N VAL A 192 -16.96 -2.29 49.73
CA VAL A 192 -15.50 -2.12 49.96
C VAL A 192 -15.06 -0.64 49.84
N LEU A 193 -15.93 0.24 49.34
CA LEU A 193 -15.55 1.56 48.86
C LEU A 193 -16.26 2.72 49.57
N ALA A 194 -17.11 2.43 50.57
CA ALA A 194 -17.92 3.40 51.30
C ALA A 194 -17.12 4.29 52.26
N GLN A 195 -15.86 3.97 52.59
CA GLN A 195 -15.06 4.72 53.57
C GLN A 195 -14.19 5.84 52.97
N ILE A 196 -14.21 6.08 51.65
CA ILE A 196 -13.36 7.10 51.00
C ILE A 196 -14.22 8.25 50.45
N ASN A 197 -13.78 9.49 50.71
CA ASN A 197 -14.37 10.75 50.24
C ASN A 197 -14.79 10.70 48.76
N ILE A 198 -16.11 10.73 48.51
CA ILE A 198 -16.76 10.45 47.21
C ILE A 198 -16.30 11.40 46.10
N THR A 199 -16.08 12.67 46.42
CA THR A 199 -15.73 13.72 45.44
C THR A 199 -14.33 13.55 44.88
N ALA A 200 -13.34 13.29 45.75
CA ALA A 200 -11.96 13.02 45.32
C ALA A 200 -11.91 11.77 44.42
N LYS A 201 -12.63 10.72 44.83
CA LYS A 201 -12.71 9.45 44.09
C LYS A 201 -13.28 9.60 42.68
N LYS A 202 -14.31 10.43 42.48
CA LYS A 202 -14.87 10.69 41.15
C LYS A 202 -13.81 11.31 40.22
N LYS A 203 -13.04 12.29 40.71
CA LYS A 203 -11.97 12.92 39.94
C LYS A 203 -10.86 11.93 39.58
N TYR A 204 -10.40 11.12 40.55
CA TYR A 204 -9.39 10.09 40.31
C TYR A 204 -9.85 9.04 39.29
N MET A 205 -11.08 8.52 39.41
CA MET A 205 -11.62 7.55 38.46
C MET A 205 -11.76 8.13 37.06
N HIS A 206 -12.25 9.37 36.92
CA HIS A 206 -12.38 10.03 35.62
C HIS A 206 -11.03 10.17 34.92
N THR A 207 -10.01 10.63 35.66
CA THR A 207 -8.64 10.73 35.15
C THR A 207 -8.06 9.36 34.80
N ALA A 208 -8.25 8.35 35.65
CA ALA A 208 -7.73 7.00 35.43
C ALA A 208 -8.37 6.33 34.20
N VAL A 209 -9.69 6.46 34.03
CA VAL A 209 -10.41 5.97 32.84
C VAL A 209 -9.90 6.70 31.60
N GLY A 210 -9.79 8.03 31.66
CA GLY A 210 -9.21 8.82 30.57
C GLY A 210 -7.82 8.37 30.15
N MET A 211 -6.93 8.19 31.12
CA MET A 211 -5.57 7.74 30.91
C MET A 211 -5.53 6.32 30.32
N PHE A 212 -6.33 5.40 30.85
CA PHE A 212 -6.42 4.03 30.33
C PHE A 212 -6.89 4.01 28.86
N PHE A 213 -7.95 4.76 28.55
CA PHE A 213 -8.45 4.86 27.17
C PHE A 213 -7.44 5.56 26.25
N GLY A 214 -6.74 6.59 26.72
CA GLY A 214 -5.68 7.26 25.96
C GLY A 214 -4.50 6.34 25.64
N ILE A 215 -4.03 5.56 26.62
CA ILE A 215 -2.98 4.55 26.42
C ILE A 215 -3.46 3.48 25.45
N LYS A 216 -4.67 2.94 25.65
CA LYS A 216 -5.26 1.94 24.76
C LYS A 216 -5.41 2.47 23.33
N ALA A 217 -5.87 3.72 23.18
CA ALA A 217 -5.98 4.39 21.88
C ALA A 217 -4.63 4.45 21.18
N LEU A 218 -3.59 4.89 21.91
CA LEU A 218 -2.26 4.98 21.35
C LEU A 218 -1.71 3.60 20.98
N LEU A 219 -1.88 2.57 21.81
CA LEU A 219 -1.46 1.19 21.49
C LEU A 219 -2.18 0.61 20.27
N VAL A 220 -3.45 0.96 20.06
CA VAL A 220 -4.26 0.46 18.92
C VAL A 220 -4.03 1.25 17.64
N LEU A 221 -3.86 2.58 17.74
CA LEU A 221 -3.69 3.47 16.59
C LEU A 221 -2.25 3.53 16.09
N ALA A 222 -1.26 3.46 17.00
CA ALA A 222 0.15 3.57 16.65
C ALA A 222 0.57 2.55 15.57
N PRO A 223 0.28 1.25 15.69
CA PRO A 223 0.66 0.28 14.66
C PRO A 223 0.03 0.59 13.30
N LYS A 224 -1.23 1.05 13.27
CA LYS A 224 -1.92 1.43 12.03
C LYS A 224 -1.22 2.62 11.36
N VAL A 225 -0.89 3.67 12.12
CA VAL A 225 -0.16 4.84 11.60
C VAL A 225 1.25 4.46 11.12
N ILE A 226 1.99 3.66 11.91
CA ILE A 226 3.34 3.20 11.55
C ILE A 226 3.28 2.37 10.26
N SER A 227 2.29 1.48 10.09
CA SER A 227 2.15 0.64 8.90
C SER A 227 1.91 1.42 7.61
N LEU A 228 1.48 2.70 7.71
CA LEU A 228 1.28 3.53 6.52
C LEU A 228 2.59 3.75 5.75
N MET A 229 3.69 3.91 6.46
CA MET A 229 4.93 4.32 5.82
C MET A 229 5.60 3.17 5.04
N PRO A 230 5.75 1.95 5.57
CA PRO A 230 6.20 0.81 4.77
C PRO A 230 5.30 0.52 3.57
N GLY A 231 3.98 0.69 3.71
CA GLY A 231 3.04 0.54 2.59
C GLY A 231 3.23 1.60 1.51
N LEU A 232 3.45 2.87 1.89
CA LEU A 232 3.71 3.96 0.95
C LEU A 232 5.08 3.83 0.26
N ILE A 233 6.13 3.49 1.01
CA ILE A 233 7.47 3.23 0.47
C ILE A 233 7.39 2.10 -0.55
N ARG A 234 6.73 1.00 -0.19
CA ARG A 234 6.54 -0.13 -1.09
C ARG A 234 5.72 0.27 -2.33
N ALA A 235 4.65 1.03 -2.17
CA ALA A 235 3.87 1.55 -3.30
C ALA A 235 4.70 2.39 -4.27
N ALA A 236 5.56 3.27 -3.74
CA ALA A 236 6.43 4.11 -4.54
C ALA A 236 7.50 3.28 -5.28
N ILE A 237 8.08 2.26 -4.63
CA ILE A 237 9.01 1.33 -5.28
C ILE A 237 8.33 0.56 -6.41
N VAL A 238 7.15 -0.03 -6.17
CA VAL A 238 6.38 -0.75 -7.20
C VAL A 238 6.04 0.18 -8.36
N SER A 239 5.58 1.41 -8.06
CA SER A 239 5.30 2.42 -9.09
C SER A 239 6.55 2.79 -9.90
N LYS A 240 7.72 2.89 -9.25
CA LYS A 240 8.99 3.18 -9.92
C LYS A 240 9.45 2.03 -10.81
N LEU A 241 9.22 0.78 -10.39
CA LEU A 241 9.51 -0.41 -11.21
C LEU A 241 8.63 -0.48 -12.45
N LEU A 242 7.35 -0.08 -12.34
CA LEU A 242 6.42 -0.05 -13.48
C LEU A 242 6.73 1.12 -14.43
N PHE A 243 7.25 2.23 -13.92
CA PHE A 243 7.51 3.44 -14.70
C PHE A 243 8.90 4.02 -14.41
N PRO A 244 9.98 3.33 -14.82
CA PRO A 244 11.36 3.72 -14.46
C PRO A 244 11.75 5.11 -14.95
N GLY A 245 11.16 5.57 -16.06
CA GLY A 245 11.39 6.91 -16.61
C GLY A 245 10.79 8.06 -15.80
N THR A 246 9.95 7.78 -14.79
CA THR A 246 9.26 8.83 -14.02
C THR A 246 9.99 9.13 -12.71
N SER A 247 10.17 10.41 -12.40
CA SER A 247 10.83 10.87 -11.17
C SER A 247 9.89 10.95 -9.96
N GLY A 248 8.57 11.04 -10.20
CA GLY A 248 7.54 11.23 -9.15
C GLY A 248 7.61 10.21 -8.01
N PRO A 249 7.62 8.88 -8.28
CA PRO A 249 7.75 7.89 -7.22
C PRO A 249 9.06 8.00 -6.42
N GLY A 250 10.17 8.40 -7.06
CA GLY A 250 11.44 8.63 -6.38
C GLY A 250 11.37 9.78 -5.38
N PHE A 251 10.73 10.90 -5.76
CA PHE A 251 10.51 12.02 -4.84
C PHE A 251 9.65 11.65 -3.64
N LEU A 252 8.60 10.84 -3.85
CA LEU A 252 7.78 10.34 -2.75
C LEU A 252 8.60 9.51 -1.76
N LEU A 253 9.54 8.69 -2.22
CA LEU A 253 10.45 7.95 -1.35
C LEU A 253 11.34 8.88 -0.51
N THR A 254 11.95 9.88 -1.16
CA THR A 254 12.82 10.85 -0.48
C THR A 254 12.08 11.69 0.57
N LEU A 255 10.81 12.02 0.34
CA LEU A 255 9.99 12.79 1.28
C LEU A 255 9.39 11.92 2.40
N ALA A 256 8.93 10.71 2.08
CA ALA A 256 8.26 9.84 3.05
C ALA A 256 9.21 9.33 4.14
N ALA A 257 10.46 9.03 3.78
CA ALA A 257 11.44 8.46 4.70
C ALA A 257 11.78 9.32 5.93
N PRO A 258 12.13 10.63 5.81
CA PRO A 258 12.41 11.46 6.99
C PRO A 258 11.17 11.73 7.83
N LEU A 259 10.00 11.93 7.20
CA LEU A 259 8.73 12.06 7.92
C LEU A 259 8.44 10.80 8.74
N TYR A 260 8.67 9.62 8.15
CA TYR A 260 8.51 8.37 8.88
C TYR A 260 9.51 8.22 10.01
N ALA A 261 10.78 8.58 9.82
CA ALA A 261 11.77 8.53 10.90
C ALA A 261 11.34 9.37 12.10
N LEU A 262 10.77 10.56 11.87
CA LEU A 262 10.22 11.42 12.92
C LEU A 262 9.00 10.79 13.62
N PHE A 263 8.04 10.28 12.85
CA PHE A 263 6.85 9.63 13.44
C PHE A 263 7.19 8.36 14.21
N ALA A 264 8.05 7.50 13.65
CA ALA A 264 8.52 6.29 14.30
C ALA A 264 9.24 6.63 15.60
N TYR A 265 10.10 7.64 15.60
CA TYR A 265 10.76 8.12 16.80
C TYR A 265 9.75 8.51 17.90
N VAL A 266 8.78 9.36 17.60
CA VAL A 266 7.77 9.81 18.58
C VAL A 266 6.93 8.65 19.12
N ILE A 267 6.46 7.76 18.25
CA ILE A 267 5.59 6.65 18.66
C ILE A 267 6.36 5.62 19.48
N ILE A 268 7.62 5.33 19.10
CA ILE A 268 8.43 4.29 19.75
C ILE A 268 9.03 4.80 21.08
N LEU A 269 9.15 6.12 21.28
CA LEU A 269 9.53 6.67 22.59
C LEU A 269 8.59 6.25 23.72
N MET A 270 7.30 6.05 23.46
CA MET A 270 6.33 5.63 24.46
C MET A 270 6.64 4.26 25.09
N PRO A 271 6.74 3.16 24.31
CA PRO A 271 7.16 1.88 24.86
C PRO A 271 8.52 1.93 25.54
N TYR A 272 9.45 2.78 25.08
CA TYR A 272 10.72 2.99 25.75
C TYR A 272 10.54 3.53 27.18
N GLN A 273 9.70 4.55 27.37
CA GLN A 273 9.40 5.08 28.71
C GLN A 273 8.76 4.03 29.63
N ILE A 274 8.03 3.06 29.07
CA ILE A 274 7.37 1.99 29.84
C ILE A 274 8.34 0.83 30.16
N THR A 275 9.21 0.49 29.21
CA THR A 275 10.08 -0.70 29.30
C THR A 275 11.45 -0.40 29.89
N ALA A 276 11.98 0.82 29.68
CA ALA A 276 13.36 1.20 29.97
C ALA A 276 14.41 0.21 29.40
N SER A 277 14.07 -0.54 28.34
CA SER A 277 14.92 -1.59 27.79
C SER A 277 15.92 -1.04 26.76
N VAL A 278 17.21 -1.31 26.97
CA VAL A 278 18.29 -0.91 26.06
C VAL A 278 18.18 -1.61 24.71
N TYR A 279 17.77 -2.88 24.69
CA TYR A 279 17.53 -3.62 23.43
C TYR A 279 16.47 -2.93 22.58
N PHE A 280 15.40 -2.46 23.21
CA PHE A 280 14.34 -1.74 22.51
C PHE A 280 14.86 -0.45 21.86
N VAL A 281 15.71 0.30 22.56
CA VAL A 281 16.37 1.51 22.02
C VAL A 281 17.30 1.18 20.85
N ALA A 282 18.12 0.15 20.97
CA ALA A 282 19.00 -0.28 19.89
C ALA A 282 18.21 -0.68 18.63
N GLY A 283 17.11 -1.40 18.81
CA GLY A 283 16.17 -1.75 17.74
C GLY A 283 15.53 -0.51 17.09
N LEU A 284 15.14 0.49 17.88
CA LEU A 284 14.64 1.78 17.36
C LEU A 284 15.68 2.50 16.50
N PHE A 285 16.93 2.61 16.99
CA PHE A 285 18.01 3.22 16.20
C PHE A 285 18.23 2.47 14.88
N GLY A 286 18.14 1.14 14.87
CA GLY A 286 18.19 0.35 13.66
C GLY A 286 17.04 0.66 12.68
N VAL A 287 15.80 0.81 13.18
CA VAL A 287 14.66 1.23 12.35
C VAL A 287 14.86 2.63 11.77
N MET A 288 15.34 3.58 12.57
CA MET A 288 15.65 4.94 12.11
C MET A 288 16.77 4.93 11.06
N PHE A 289 17.82 4.16 11.29
CA PHE A 289 18.92 3.99 10.34
C PHE A 289 18.42 3.41 9.01
N ALA A 290 17.52 2.42 9.04
CA ALA A 290 16.89 1.90 7.83
C ALA A 290 16.14 2.99 7.04
N GLN A 291 15.49 3.94 7.73
CA GLN A 291 14.78 5.05 7.07
C GLN A 291 15.74 6.07 6.47
N VAL A 292 16.82 6.41 7.17
CA VAL A 292 17.86 7.27 6.61
C VAL A 292 18.50 6.60 5.40
N PHE A 293 18.81 5.30 5.49
CA PHE A 293 19.36 4.51 4.38
C PHE A 293 18.46 4.56 3.14
N ILE A 294 17.16 4.27 3.27
CA ILE A 294 16.25 4.31 2.12
C ILE A 294 16.03 5.73 1.58
N ALA A 295 16.10 6.76 2.43
CA ALA A 295 16.04 8.16 1.98
C ALA A 295 17.24 8.52 1.09
N LEU A 296 18.45 8.13 1.52
CA LEU A 296 19.69 8.35 0.80
C LEU A 296 19.71 7.58 -0.52
N SER A 297 19.33 6.30 -0.50
CA SER A 297 19.16 5.49 -1.72
C SER A 297 18.07 6.05 -2.63
N GLY A 298 17.01 6.63 -2.08
CA GLY A 298 15.91 7.26 -2.83
C GLY A 298 16.37 8.41 -3.72
N ARG A 299 17.38 9.19 -3.30
CA ARG A 299 17.98 10.26 -4.14
C ARG A 299 18.64 9.71 -5.40
N GLN A 300 19.09 8.46 -5.39
CA GLN A 300 19.64 7.82 -6.59
C GLN A 300 18.51 7.28 -7.49
N LEU A 301 17.35 6.97 -6.92
CA LEU A 301 16.16 6.53 -7.64
C LEU A 301 15.34 7.68 -8.27
N THR A 302 15.60 8.94 -7.89
CA THR A 302 14.96 10.09 -8.54
C THR A 302 15.46 10.32 -9.97
N ALA A 303 16.67 9.84 -10.29
CA ALA A 303 17.19 9.90 -11.63
C ALA A 303 16.38 9.01 -12.60
N PRO A 304 16.25 9.39 -13.88
CA PRO A 304 15.79 8.48 -14.91
C PRO A 304 16.82 7.35 -15.06
N LEU A 305 16.35 6.10 -14.99
CA LEU A 305 17.19 4.91 -15.07
C LEU A 305 16.69 4.04 -16.22
N MET A 306 17.59 3.32 -16.88
CA MET A 306 17.24 2.26 -17.81
C MET A 306 16.56 1.11 -17.04
N HIS A 307 15.68 0.36 -17.71
CA HIS A 307 14.81 -0.63 -17.07
C HIS A 307 15.61 -1.71 -16.29
N ASP A 308 16.68 -2.24 -16.90
CA ASP A 308 17.51 -3.27 -16.28
C ASP A 308 18.33 -2.74 -15.09
N GLU A 309 18.94 -1.57 -15.25
CA GLU A 309 19.69 -0.91 -14.17
C GLU A 309 18.80 -0.54 -12.98
N ALA A 310 17.59 -0.07 -13.25
CA ALA A 310 16.61 0.25 -12.21
C ALA A 310 16.28 -0.98 -11.39
N ARG A 311 16.05 -2.12 -12.04
CA ARG A 311 15.71 -3.38 -11.38
C ARG A 311 16.81 -3.86 -10.44
N GLU A 312 18.06 -3.89 -10.91
CA GLU A 312 19.18 -4.37 -10.11
C GLU A 312 19.45 -3.46 -8.90
N ARG A 313 19.49 -2.14 -9.12
CA ARG A 313 19.73 -1.16 -8.05
C ARG A 313 18.61 -1.17 -7.01
N ILE A 314 17.35 -1.17 -7.45
CA ILE A 314 16.19 -1.23 -6.55
C ILE A 314 16.22 -2.49 -5.72
N PHE A 315 16.51 -3.65 -6.33
CA PHE A 315 16.57 -4.92 -5.59
C PHE A 315 17.65 -4.90 -4.52
N ARG A 316 18.85 -4.40 -4.84
CA ARG A 316 19.98 -4.31 -3.90
C ARG A 316 19.65 -3.42 -2.69
N TYR A 317 19.14 -2.21 -2.93
CA TYR A 317 18.79 -1.28 -1.85
C TYR A 317 17.61 -1.77 -1.03
N TRP A 318 16.60 -2.36 -1.68
CA TRP A 318 15.46 -2.91 -0.97
C TRP A 318 15.83 -4.11 -0.10
N LEU A 319 16.68 -5.01 -0.59
CA LEU A 319 17.15 -6.15 0.18
C LEU A 319 17.93 -5.70 1.41
N ALA A 320 18.85 -4.73 1.24
CA ALA A 320 19.58 -4.14 2.35
C ALA A 320 18.64 -3.47 3.37
N TYR A 321 17.64 -2.71 2.90
CA TYR A 321 16.62 -2.11 3.74
C TYR A 321 15.83 -3.14 4.56
N ILE A 322 15.37 -4.21 3.92
CA ILE A 322 14.66 -5.30 4.61
C ILE A 322 15.56 -5.98 5.63
N LEU A 323 16.81 -6.26 5.28
CA LEU A 323 17.76 -6.90 6.20
C LEU A 323 17.95 -6.04 7.46
N ILE A 324 18.17 -4.73 7.30
CA ILE A 324 18.29 -3.79 8.43
C ILE A 324 17.00 -3.80 9.25
N LEU A 325 15.82 -3.74 8.62
CA LEU A 325 14.54 -3.75 9.33
C LEU A 325 14.30 -5.07 10.08
N VAL A 326 14.60 -6.22 9.48
CA VAL A 326 14.40 -7.53 10.12
C VAL A 326 15.34 -7.70 11.30
N CYS A 327 16.62 -7.33 11.15
CA CYS A 327 17.56 -7.33 12.27
C CYS A 327 17.10 -6.38 13.39
N SER A 328 16.66 -5.18 13.04
CA SER A 328 16.16 -4.19 14.00
C SER A 328 14.90 -4.68 14.71
N ALA A 329 13.96 -5.27 13.97
CA ALA A 329 12.75 -5.87 14.52
C ALA A 329 13.08 -7.06 15.44
N GLY A 330 14.05 -7.90 15.09
CA GLY A 330 14.53 -8.98 15.95
C GLY A 330 15.07 -8.46 17.28
N VAL A 331 15.88 -7.41 17.25
CA VAL A 331 16.41 -6.75 18.45
C VAL A 331 15.27 -6.08 19.26
N MET A 332 14.30 -5.44 18.60
CA MET A 332 13.11 -4.90 19.27
C MET A 332 12.28 -6.01 19.93
N LEU A 333 12.09 -7.15 19.26
CA LEU A 333 11.33 -8.29 19.80
C LEU A 333 12.02 -8.87 21.04
N ALA A 334 13.35 -8.93 21.06
CA ALA A 334 14.10 -9.29 22.26
C ALA A 334 13.83 -8.30 23.41
N GLY A 335 13.77 -6.99 23.14
CA GLY A 335 13.40 -5.99 24.15
C GLY A 335 11.93 -6.05 24.58
N VAL A 336 11.03 -6.47 23.69
CA VAL A 336 9.59 -6.64 23.95
C VAL A 336 9.29 -7.95 24.69
N HIS A 337 10.16 -8.96 24.62
CA HIS A 337 9.97 -10.22 25.33
C HIS A 337 9.77 -10.00 26.85
N ASP A 338 10.57 -9.13 27.45
CA ASP A 338 10.46 -8.77 28.87
C ASP A 338 9.12 -8.07 29.17
N PHE A 339 8.61 -7.30 28.20
CA PHE A 339 7.30 -6.67 28.31
C PHE A 339 6.16 -7.68 28.16
N VAL A 340 6.22 -8.58 27.18
CA VAL A 340 5.21 -9.61 26.94
C VAL A 340 5.06 -10.54 28.14
N THR A 341 6.18 -10.99 28.70
CA THR A 341 6.20 -11.83 29.90
C THR A 341 5.66 -11.10 31.13
N LYS A 342 5.98 -9.81 31.29
CA LYS A 342 5.49 -9.00 32.42
C LYS A 342 4.01 -8.66 32.36
N TYR A 343 3.46 -8.45 31.16
CA TYR A 343 2.07 -8.03 30.96
C TYR A 343 1.13 -9.16 30.52
N ASN A 344 1.61 -10.42 30.51
CA ASN A 344 0.84 -11.60 30.10
C ASN A 344 0.13 -11.43 28.75
N PHE A 345 0.81 -10.85 27.76
CA PHE A 345 0.24 -10.72 26.42
C PHE A 345 -0.05 -12.11 25.85
N THR A 346 -1.32 -12.36 25.52
CA THR A 346 -1.74 -13.61 24.88
C THR A 346 -1.09 -13.71 23.50
N ALA A 347 -0.60 -14.90 23.12
CA ALA A 347 -0.01 -15.17 21.80
C ALA A 347 -0.91 -14.71 20.65
N VAL A 348 -2.23 -14.82 20.86
CA VAL A 348 -3.29 -14.38 19.95
C VAL A 348 -3.22 -12.87 19.65
N SER A 349 -2.96 -12.03 20.66
CA SER A 349 -2.86 -10.57 20.48
C SER A 349 -1.62 -10.20 19.68
N VAL A 350 -0.50 -10.92 19.90
CA VAL A 350 0.74 -10.75 19.13
C VAL A 350 0.51 -11.12 17.66
N ILE A 351 -0.09 -12.29 17.39
CA ILE A 351 -0.40 -12.74 16.03
C ILE A 351 -1.36 -11.77 15.34
N THR A 352 -2.41 -11.31 16.04
CA THR A 352 -3.38 -10.34 15.51
C THR A 352 -2.70 -9.02 15.17
N THR A 353 -1.77 -8.56 16.00
CA THR A 353 -0.99 -7.33 15.75
C THR A 353 -0.11 -7.47 14.53
N ILE A 354 0.63 -8.58 14.39
CA ILE A 354 1.49 -8.85 13.23
C ILE A 354 0.66 -8.95 11.95
N LEU A 355 -0.45 -9.70 12.00
CA LEU A 355 -1.32 -9.90 10.85
C LEU A 355 -1.99 -8.59 10.43
N SER A 356 -2.43 -7.78 11.40
CA SER A 356 -3.00 -6.44 11.17
C SER A 356 -1.97 -5.52 10.53
N PHE A 357 -0.74 -5.51 11.03
CA PHE A 357 0.35 -4.74 10.44
C PHE A 357 0.63 -5.17 8.99
N ALA A 358 0.79 -6.47 8.73
CA ALA A 358 1.05 -7.00 7.40
C ALA A 358 -0.09 -6.69 6.41
N ALA A 359 -1.34 -6.88 6.84
CA ALA A 359 -2.52 -6.56 6.04
C ALA A 359 -2.58 -5.07 5.69
N ASN A 360 -2.31 -4.18 6.65
CA ASN A 360 -2.27 -2.73 6.41
C ASN A 360 -1.19 -2.32 5.42
N VAL A 361 0.02 -2.88 5.54
CA VAL A 361 1.12 -2.62 4.60
C VAL A 361 0.71 -3.05 3.19
N LEU A 362 0.09 -4.24 3.03
CA LEU A 362 -0.35 -4.74 1.73
C LEU A 362 -1.48 -3.89 1.12
N VAL A 363 -2.50 -3.57 1.91
CA VAL A 363 -3.62 -2.71 1.48
C VAL A 363 -3.11 -1.36 1.00
N LEU A 364 -2.25 -0.72 1.78
CA LEU A 364 -1.75 0.59 1.42
C LEU A 364 -0.77 0.52 0.25
N THR A 365 0.01 -0.55 0.12
CA THR A 365 0.82 -0.78 -1.09
C THR A 365 -0.07 -0.76 -2.33
N LEU A 366 -1.18 -1.49 -2.28
CA LEU A 366 -2.14 -1.58 -3.38
C LEU A 366 -2.75 -0.21 -3.73
N ILE A 367 -3.31 0.46 -2.72
CA ILE A 367 -4.04 1.73 -2.87
C ILE A 367 -3.09 2.89 -3.18
N GLY A 368 -1.93 2.90 -2.55
CA GLY A 368 -0.86 3.86 -2.80
C GLY A 368 -0.36 3.77 -4.25
N THR A 369 -0.09 2.56 -4.74
CA THR A 369 0.36 2.35 -6.14
C THR A 369 -0.71 2.82 -7.10
N ASP A 370 -1.97 2.42 -6.89
CA ASP A 370 -3.11 2.84 -7.69
C ASP A 370 -3.27 4.38 -7.73
N THR A 371 -3.05 5.05 -6.61
CA THR A 371 -3.16 6.51 -6.46
C THR A 371 -2.00 7.24 -7.14
N ILE A 372 -0.77 6.74 -6.99
CA ILE A 372 0.43 7.29 -7.65
C ILE A 372 0.25 7.21 -9.16
N ILE A 373 -0.12 6.04 -9.70
CA ILE A 373 -0.35 5.85 -11.14
C ILE A 373 -1.48 6.75 -11.64
N ALA A 374 -2.58 6.89 -10.90
CA ALA A 374 -3.68 7.79 -11.26
C ALA A 374 -3.21 9.25 -11.39
N ASN A 375 -2.39 9.71 -10.44
CA ASN A 375 -1.89 11.07 -10.44
C ASN A 375 -0.86 11.29 -11.55
N MET A 376 0.01 10.32 -11.82
CA MET A 376 0.95 10.37 -12.94
C MET A 376 0.23 10.47 -14.28
N HIS A 377 -0.83 9.68 -14.49
CA HIS A 377 -1.67 9.78 -15.69
C HIS A 377 -2.28 11.18 -15.84
N ARG A 378 -2.86 11.73 -14.77
CA ARG A 378 -3.44 13.08 -14.78
C ARG A 378 -2.40 14.16 -15.11
N VAL A 379 -1.19 14.04 -14.56
CA VAL A 379 -0.10 14.98 -14.85
C VAL A 379 0.35 14.84 -16.30
N ALA A 380 0.45 13.62 -16.82
CA ALA A 380 0.81 13.37 -18.21
C ALA A 380 -0.24 13.93 -19.20
N GLU A 381 -1.53 13.75 -18.91
CA GLU A 381 -2.62 14.35 -19.68
C GLU A 381 -2.56 15.88 -19.68
N ARG A 382 -2.31 16.50 -18.53
CA ARG A 382 -2.15 17.96 -18.43
C ARG A 382 -0.98 18.47 -19.26
N ARG A 383 0.17 17.79 -19.23
CA ARG A 383 1.35 18.18 -20.04
C ARG A 383 1.06 18.12 -21.54
N LYS A 384 0.35 17.09 -22.02
CA LYS A 384 -0.05 16.99 -23.43
C LYS A 384 -0.97 18.13 -23.85
N LEU A 385 -1.92 18.50 -22.97
CA LEU A 385 -2.80 19.64 -23.21
C LEU A 385 -2.00 20.95 -23.29
N ASP A 386 -1.05 21.15 -22.36
CA ASP A 386 -0.19 22.33 -22.34
C ASP A 386 0.69 22.44 -23.60
N GLU A 387 1.24 21.33 -24.08
CA GLU A 387 2.01 21.25 -25.33
C GLU A 387 1.13 21.58 -26.56
N GLN A 388 -0.09 21.05 -26.61
CA GLN A 388 -1.05 21.38 -27.67
C GLN A 388 -1.45 22.85 -27.64
N GLN A 389 -1.68 23.42 -26.45
CA GLN A 389 -1.98 24.84 -26.29
C GLN A 389 -0.81 25.73 -26.71
N ARG A 390 0.43 25.33 -26.42
CA ARG A 390 1.64 26.03 -26.90
C ARG A 390 1.70 26.05 -28.42
N HIS A 391 1.49 24.90 -29.06
CA HIS A 391 1.49 24.80 -30.52
C HIS A 391 0.40 25.68 -31.16
N LEU A 392 -0.82 25.70 -30.60
CA LEU A 392 -1.91 26.57 -31.10
C LEU A 392 -1.60 28.06 -30.92
N ARG A 393 -0.95 28.44 -29.80
CA ARG A 393 -0.53 29.81 -29.55
C ARG A 393 0.54 30.24 -30.54
N GLU A 394 1.56 29.43 -30.77
CA GLU A 394 2.61 29.68 -31.77
C GLU A 394 2.02 29.83 -33.18
N GLU A 395 1.05 28.99 -33.55
CA GLU A 395 0.35 29.10 -34.84
C GLU A 395 -0.45 30.42 -34.94
N SER A 396 -1.12 30.84 -33.87
CA SER A 396 -1.86 32.11 -33.83
C SER A 396 -0.94 33.33 -33.93
N GLU A 397 0.21 33.30 -33.25
CA GLU A 397 1.22 34.36 -33.31
C GLU A 397 1.85 34.43 -34.71
N ALA A 398 2.11 33.29 -35.37
CA ALA A 398 2.57 33.25 -36.75
C ALA A 398 1.53 33.82 -37.73
N LYS A 399 0.24 33.54 -37.54
CA LYS A 399 -0.86 34.12 -38.34
C LYS A 399 -0.96 35.63 -38.15
N LEU A 400 -0.82 36.13 -36.92
CA LEU A 400 -0.83 37.57 -36.63
C LEU A 400 0.36 38.28 -37.27
N ARG A 401 1.58 37.71 -37.22
CA ARG A 401 2.76 38.29 -37.88
C ARG A 401 2.54 38.44 -39.39
N ARG A 402 2.00 37.41 -40.05
CA ARG A 402 1.66 37.45 -41.48
C ARG A 402 0.56 38.47 -41.83
N PHE A 403 -0.23 38.91 -40.87
CA PHE A 403 -1.28 39.92 -41.09
C PHE A 403 -0.74 41.35 -40.91
N CYS A 404 0.31 41.53 -40.10
CA CYS A 404 0.92 42.83 -39.84
C CYS A 404 2.04 43.20 -40.82
N GLU A 405 2.57 42.24 -41.57
CA GLU A 405 3.46 42.42 -42.74
C GLU A 405 2.64 42.64 -44.01
#